data_AF-A0A0C2H1N5-F1
#
_entry.id   AF-A0A0C2H1N5-F1
#
_cell.length_a   1.000
_cell.length_b   1.000
_cell.length_c   1.000
_cell.angle_alpha   90.00
_cell.angle_beta   90.00
_cell.angle_gamma   90.00
#
_symmetry.space_group_name_H-M   'P 1'
#
loop_
_entity.id
_entity.type
_entity.pdbx_description
1 polymer ?
#
loop_
_entity_poly.entity_id
_entity_poly.type
_entity_poly.pdbx_seq_one_letter_code
_entity_poly.pdbx_strand_id
1 'polypeptide(L)'
;MAADAKPRNAEHVDAAVQAYLPDPEVDHKLFGIVAKNMIHRRCGARDPQAPCMKDGKCSKKFPKDFRESTDVDIDGYPKCKRPNNGRTVVIGGETFDNQHVVPYNRYLLLLLNAHINVEVCGYIQAVKYLYEYVYKGPDRASLRLLQRNVSGQINEILAFLDARYVCAPEAVHHIFKFECQLKSDSVCRLQVHLPDFQTVAFLAGEEQEALTAAAHKDTTLTAWFKLNREYEQKEQNGVDLRGTVDPRTLYYSQIPEFFFF
;
A
#
# COMPACT_ATOMS: atom_id res chain seq x y z
N MET A 1 11.65 -6.14 -17.27
CA MET A 1 11.28 -7.28 -16.40
C MET A 1 10.28 -8.13 -17.14
N ALA A 2 10.44 -9.45 -17.20
CA ALA A 2 9.49 -10.32 -17.89
C ALA A 2 8.11 -10.25 -17.22
N ALA A 3 7.03 -10.26 -18.01
CA ALA A 3 5.65 -10.04 -17.58
C ALA A 3 5.12 -11.06 -16.54
N ASP A 4 5.83 -12.17 -16.32
CA ASP A 4 5.46 -13.25 -15.40
C ASP A 4 6.27 -13.30 -14.08
N ALA A 5 7.04 -12.25 -13.75
CA ALA A 5 7.85 -12.22 -12.52
C ALA A 5 7.05 -12.03 -11.20
N LYS A 6 5.73 -12.29 -11.20
CA LYS A 6 4.92 -12.23 -9.96
C LYS A 6 5.12 -13.52 -9.16
N PRO A 7 5.49 -13.47 -7.87
CA PRO A 7 5.53 -14.67 -7.04
C PRO A 7 4.10 -15.18 -6.85
N ARG A 8 3.79 -16.36 -7.43
CA ARG A 8 2.45 -16.98 -7.44
C ARG A 8 2.37 -18.25 -6.59
N ASN A 9 3.52 -18.81 -6.22
CA ASN A 9 3.63 -20.06 -5.49
C ASN A 9 4.78 -19.99 -4.47
N ALA A 10 4.89 -21.02 -3.64
CA ALA A 10 5.93 -21.13 -2.61
C ALA A 10 7.35 -21.06 -3.18
N GLU A 11 7.61 -21.68 -4.34
CA GLU A 11 8.93 -21.72 -4.97
C GLU A 11 9.41 -20.33 -5.39
N HIS A 12 8.52 -19.52 -5.99
CA HIS A 12 8.85 -18.15 -6.36
C HIS A 12 9.15 -17.29 -5.13
N VAL A 13 8.41 -17.51 -4.02
CA VAL A 13 8.67 -16.83 -2.75
C VAL A 13 10.02 -17.25 -2.19
N ASP A 14 10.31 -18.54 -2.13
CA ASP A 14 11.55 -19.09 -1.57
C ASP A 14 12.79 -18.70 -2.38
N ALA A 15 12.64 -18.53 -3.70
CA ALA A 15 13.69 -18.01 -4.57
C ALA A 15 14.01 -16.53 -4.28
N ALA A 16 13.02 -15.75 -3.84
CA ALA A 16 13.17 -14.33 -3.55
C ALA A 16 13.50 -14.04 -2.08
N VAL A 17 12.98 -14.82 -1.14
CA VAL A 17 13.02 -14.53 0.30
C VAL A 17 13.32 -15.79 1.09
N GLN A 18 14.27 -15.68 2.00
CA GLN A 18 14.65 -16.71 2.96
C GLN A 18 14.43 -16.19 4.38
N ALA A 19 14.05 -17.07 5.31
CA ALA A 19 13.76 -16.70 6.69
C ALA A 19 14.45 -17.61 7.70
N TYR A 20 15.61 -18.17 7.34
CA TYR A 20 16.38 -19.13 8.13
C TYR A 20 17.88 -18.86 8.04
N LEU A 21 18.64 -19.44 8.98
CA LEU A 21 20.09 -19.44 9.00
C LEU A 21 20.62 -20.31 7.84
N PRO A 22 21.44 -19.74 6.92
CA PRO A 22 22.12 -20.50 5.88
C PRO A 22 22.96 -21.64 6.46
N ASP A 23 23.33 -22.60 5.61
CA ASP A 23 24.34 -23.56 6.01
C ASP A 23 25.73 -22.87 6.06
N PRO A 24 26.42 -22.84 7.22
CA PRO A 24 27.72 -22.20 7.33
C PRO A 24 28.82 -22.90 6.51
N GLU A 25 28.66 -24.19 6.20
CA GLU A 25 29.62 -24.95 5.38
C GLU A 25 29.45 -24.64 3.89
N VAL A 26 28.23 -24.33 3.46
CA VAL A 26 27.92 -24.00 2.06
C VAL A 26 28.12 -22.50 1.80
N ASP A 27 27.70 -21.65 2.74
CA ASP A 27 27.79 -20.20 2.60
C ASP A 27 28.06 -19.51 3.94
N HIS A 28 29.31 -19.61 4.38
CA HIS A 28 29.83 -18.95 5.56
C HIS A 28 29.60 -17.43 5.55
N LYS A 29 29.73 -16.78 4.38
CA LYS A 29 29.62 -15.32 4.25
C LYS A 29 28.18 -14.87 4.52
N LEU A 30 27.21 -15.49 3.85
CA LEU A 30 25.80 -15.17 4.09
C LEU A 30 25.40 -15.51 5.53
N PHE A 31 25.86 -16.66 6.07
CA PHE A 31 25.59 -17.03 7.46
C PHE A 31 26.04 -15.94 8.43
N GLY A 32 27.28 -15.45 8.30
CA GLY A 32 27.81 -14.39 9.16
C GLY A 32 27.01 -13.08 9.06
N ILE A 33 26.56 -12.71 7.86
CA ILE A 33 25.74 -11.51 7.66
C ILE A 33 24.35 -11.68 8.25
N VAL A 34 23.71 -12.84 8.05
CA VAL A 34 22.38 -13.15 8.63
C VAL A 34 22.46 -13.16 10.16
N ALA A 35 23.47 -13.82 10.74
CA ALA A 35 23.69 -13.85 12.18
C ALA A 35 23.89 -12.45 12.77
N LYS A 36 24.61 -11.58 12.06
CA LYS A 36 24.90 -10.21 12.51
C LYS A 36 23.70 -9.27 12.38
N ASN A 37 23.01 -9.33 11.24
CA ASN A 37 22.08 -8.27 10.82
C ASN A 37 20.62 -8.70 10.84
N MET A 38 20.31 -9.99 10.78
CA MET A 38 18.94 -10.50 10.51
C MET A 38 18.33 -11.27 11.68
N ILE A 39 18.85 -11.13 12.90
CA ILE A 39 18.30 -11.79 14.09
C ILE A 39 17.44 -10.81 14.91
N HIS A 40 16.19 -11.19 15.14
CA HIS A 40 15.27 -10.48 16.02
C HIS A 40 15.54 -10.85 17.48
N ARG A 41 16.42 -10.06 18.11
CA ARG A 41 17.05 -10.38 19.40
C ARG A 41 16.37 -9.73 20.63
N ARG A 42 16.28 -8.40 20.65
CA ARG A 42 15.66 -7.63 21.76
C ARG A 42 14.14 -7.68 21.66
N CYS A 43 13.52 -8.72 22.19
CA CYS A 43 12.09 -8.96 22.06
C CYS A 43 11.56 -9.98 23.08
N GLY A 44 10.27 -9.87 23.42
CA GLY A 44 9.54 -10.86 24.20
C GLY A 44 9.92 -10.80 25.67
N ALA A 45 10.00 -11.97 26.30
CA ALA A 45 10.43 -12.09 27.70
C ALA A 45 11.86 -11.58 27.93
N ARG A 46 12.72 -11.59 26.90
CA ARG A 46 14.12 -11.13 26.99
C ARG A 46 14.21 -9.61 27.10
N ASP A 47 13.30 -8.89 26.45
CA ASP A 47 13.24 -7.43 26.53
C ASP A 47 11.78 -6.96 26.42
N PRO A 48 11.04 -6.95 27.53
CA PRO A 48 9.65 -6.50 27.54
C PRO A 48 9.48 -5.02 27.18
N GLN A 49 10.55 -4.22 27.28
CA GLN A 49 10.57 -2.79 26.96
C GLN A 49 11.06 -2.51 25.53
N ALA A 50 11.33 -3.55 24.74
CA ALA A 50 11.77 -3.36 23.37
C ALA A 50 10.69 -2.63 22.53
N PRO A 51 11.08 -1.75 21.58
CA PRO A 51 10.13 -0.99 20.76
C PRO A 51 9.13 -1.84 19.97
N CYS A 52 9.44 -3.12 19.75
CA CYS A 52 8.54 -4.06 19.09
C CYS A 52 7.43 -4.59 19.99
N MET A 53 7.53 -4.45 21.30
CA MET A 53 6.57 -4.98 22.27
C MET A 53 5.33 -4.08 22.37
N LYS A 54 4.14 -4.67 22.24
CA LYS A 54 2.84 -4.04 22.44
C LYS A 54 1.94 -5.01 23.20
N ASP A 55 1.33 -4.55 24.27
CA ASP A 55 0.42 -5.35 25.10
C ASP A 55 1.00 -6.71 25.53
N GLY A 56 2.29 -6.71 25.91
CA GLY A 56 3.01 -7.91 26.33
C GLY A 56 3.39 -8.89 25.20
N LYS A 57 3.09 -8.56 23.94
CA LYS A 57 3.41 -9.40 22.77
C LYS A 57 4.26 -8.64 21.76
N CYS A 58 5.09 -9.38 21.02
CA CYS A 58 5.81 -8.78 19.90
C CYS A 58 4.83 -8.39 18.79
N SER A 59 4.77 -7.12 18.42
CA SER A 59 3.97 -6.61 17.29
C SER A 59 4.36 -7.25 15.95
N LYS A 60 5.59 -7.76 15.84
CA LYS A 60 6.10 -8.50 14.67
C LYS A 60 5.91 -10.01 14.78
N LYS A 61 5.31 -10.50 15.89
CA LYS A 61 4.99 -11.90 16.18
C LYS A 61 6.24 -12.80 16.21
N PHE A 62 7.30 -12.34 16.87
CA PHE A 62 8.47 -13.17 17.17
C PHE A 62 8.37 -13.76 18.59
N PRO A 63 8.93 -14.96 18.83
CA PRO A 63 9.49 -15.89 17.82
C PRO A 63 8.42 -16.42 16.85
N LYS A 64 8.82 -16.69 15.61
CA LYS A 64 7.94 -17.25 14.57
C LYS A 64 7.89 -18.78 14.69
N ASP A 65 6.79 -19.40 14.31
CA ASP A 65 6.72 -20.87 14.29
C ASP A 65 7.66 -21.47 13.25
N PHE A 66 8.19 -22.66 13.54
CA PHE A 66 8.88 -23.47 12.54
C PHE A 66 7.91 -23.89 11.43
N ARG A 67 8.43 -23.94 10.20
CA ARG A 67 7.69 -24.32 8.99
C ARG A 67 8.61 -24.98 7.98
N GLU A 68 8.28 -26.19 7.55
CA GLU A 68 9.08 -26.93 6.58
C GLU A 68 8.88 -26.47 5.12
N SER A 69 7.76 -25.80 4.84
CA SER A 69 7.41 -25.24 3.54
C SER A 69 6.81 -23.83 3.67
N THR A 70 6.94 -23.05 2.60
CA THR A 70 6.30 -21.75 2.48
C THR A 70 4.82 -21.90 2.14
N ASP A 71 4.01 -21.13 2.84
CA ASP A 71 2.56 -21.13 2.72
C ASP A 71 2.11 -19.78 2.14
N VAL A 72 1.49 -19.87 0.96
CA VAL A 72 1.02 -18.77 0.12
C VAL A 72 -0.49 -18.61 0.30
N ASP A 73 -0.90 -18.41 1.55
CA ASP A 73 -2.30 -18.24 1.94
C ASP A 73 -2.91 -16.93 1.39
N ILE A 74 -4.24 -16.88 1.25
CA ILE A 74 -5.02 -15.86 0.52
C ILE A 74 -5.05 -14.48 1.24
N ASP A 75 -4.59 -14.43 2.49
CA ASP A 75 -4.69 -13.27 3.39
C ASP A 75 -3.48 -12.31 3.39
N GLY A 76 -2.80 -12.15 2.26
CA GLY A 76 -1.99 -10.96 2.02
C GLY A 76 -0.47 -11.11 2.10
N TYR A 77 0.08 -12.03 2.92
CA TYR A 77 1.52 -12.24 3.05
C TYR A 77 1.91 -13.71 3.18
N PRO A 78 2.88 -14.21 2.40
CA PRO A 78 3.32 -15.60 2.51
C PRO A 78 4.05 -15.83 3.82
N LYS A 79 3.73 -16.95 4.47
CA LYS A 79 4.41 -17.41 5.67
C LYS A 79 5.62 -18.25 5.24
N CYS A 80 6.80 -17.63 5.24
CA CYS A 80 8.03 -18.22 4.73
C CYS A 80 8.46 -19.47 5.50
N LYS A 81 9.14 -20.38 4.79
CA LYS A 81 9.82 -21.56 5.31
C LYS A 81 10.85 -21.19 6.39
N ARG A 82 10.79 -21.91 7.51
CA ARG A 82 11.66 -21.83 8.70
C ARG A 82 11.91 -23.26 9.20
N PRO A 83 12.84 -24.01 8.60
CA PRO A 83 13.02 -25.42 8.92
C PRO A 83 13.57 -25.57 10.34
N ASN A 84 13.13 -26.60 11.07
CA ASN A 84 13.71 -26.93 12.37
C ASN A 84 14.94 -27.84 12.19
N ASN A 85 16.02 -27.26 11.67
CA ASN A 85 17.24 -27.98 11.31
C ASN A 85 18.34 -27.92 12.39
N GLY A 86 18.02 -27.46 13.60
CA GLY A 86 18.96 -27.35 14.72
C GLY A 86 20.04 -26.27 14.58
N ARG A 87 20.08 -25.49 13.50
CA ARG A 87 21.04 -24.39 13.35
C ARG A 87 20.72 -23.25 14.31
N THR A 88 21.75 -22.76 14.98
CA THR A 88 21.64 -21.68 15.96
C THR A 88 22.82 -20.71 15.87
N VAL A 89 22.65 -19.53 16.45
CA VAL A 89 23.69 -18.52 16.63
C VAL A 89 23.65 -18.01 18.07
N VAL A 90 24.83 -17.77 18.65
CA VAL A 90 24.95 -17.21 20.00
C VAL A 90 25.29 -15.72 19.90
N ILE A 91 24.44 -14.87 20.46
CA ILE A 91 24.60 -13.41 20.44
C ILE A 91 24.40 -12.89 21.86
N GLY A 92 25.42 -12.29 22.46
CA GLY A 92 25.33 -11.74 23.82
C GLY A 92 25.07 -12.78 24.91
N GLY A 93 25.51 -14.04 24.70
CA GLY A 93 25.28 -15.15 25.63
C GLY A 93 23.94 -15.86 25.46
N GLU A 94 23.09 -15.40 24.54
CA GLU A 94 21.80 -16.02 24.24
C GLU A 94 21.81 -16.76 22.89
N THR A 95 21.08 -17.87 22.82
CA THR A 95 20.96 -18.69 21.62
C THR A 95 19.71 -18.33 20.82
N PHE A 96 19.88 -18.14 19.52
CA PHE A 96 18.80 -17.84 18.57
C PHE A 96 18.81 -18.87 17.43
N ASP A 97 17.62 -19.27 17.00
CA ASP A 97 17.38 -20.24 15.94
C ASP A 97 16.59 -19.60 14.78
N ASN A 98 16.11 -20.43 13.85
CA ASN A 98 15.33 -19.99 12.69
C ASN A 98 14.01 -19.32 13.05
N GLN A 99 13.50 -19.44 14.29
CA GLN A 99 12.29 -18.73 14.73
C GLN A 99 12.52 -17.23 14.88
N HIS A 100 13.78 -16.79 15.00
CA HIS A 100 14.17 -15.41 15.27
C HIS A 100 14.71 -14.69 14.03
N VAL A 101 14.89 -15.39 12.91
CA VAL A 101 15.46 -14.81 11.68
C VAL A 101 14.42 -13.90 11.01
N VAL A 102 14.80 -12.66 10.73
CA VAL A 102 14.00 -11.73 9.93
C VAL A 102 14.12 -12.13 8.45
N PRO A 103 13.03 -12.17 7.66
CA PRO A 103 13.10 -12.54 6.25
C PRO A 103 14.03 -11.61 5.45
N TYR A 104 14.84 -12.18 4.57
CA TYR A 104 15.84 -11.48 3.76
C TYR A 104 15.90 -12.03 2.34
N ASN A 105 16.35 -11.19 1.41
CA ASN A 105 16.77 -11.63 0.08
C ASN A 105 18.29 -11.83 0.07
N ARG A 106 18.75 -13.01 -0.35
CA ARG A 106 20.18 -13.38 -0.41
C ARG A 106 21.03 -12.36 -1.15
N TYR A 107 20.60 -11.94 -2.34
CA TYR A 107 21.36 -11.02 -3.19
C TYR A 107 21.47 -9.63 -2.55
N LEU A 108 20.35 -9.07 -2.09
CA LEU A 108 20.34 -7.76 -1.43
C LEU A 108 21.18 -7.75 -0.15
N LEU A 109 21.11 -8.82 0.63
CA LEU A 109 21.83 -8.91 1.89
C LEU A 109 23.36 -9.02 1.66
N LEU A 110 23.79 -9.77 0.65
CA LEU A 110 25.21 -9.85 0.26
C LEU A 110 25.73 -8.53 -0.32
N LEU A 111 24.89 -7.80 -1.05
CA LEU A 111 25.24 -6.51 -1.65
C LEU A 111 25.36 -5.40 -0.60
N LEU A 112 24.38 -5.30 0.30
CA LEU A 112 24.25 -4.18 1.24
C LEU A 112 24.90 -4.42 2.59
N ASN A 113 25.05 -5.68 3.01
CA ASN A 113 25.57 -6.06 4.33
C ASN A 113 24.92 -5.25 5.49
N ALA A 114 23.62 -5.05 5.42
CA ALA A 114 22.84 -4.27 6.37
C ALA A 114 21.59 -5.02 6.81
N HIS A 115 20.95 -4.57 7.89
CA HIS A 115 19.62 -5.06 8.25
C HIS A 115 18.62 -4.61 7.19
N ILE A 116 17.96 -5.56 6.52
CA ILE A 116 16.92 -5.30 5.53
C ILE A 116 15.63 -5.98 5.95
N ASN A 117 14.47 -5.39 5.67
CA ASN A 117 13.19 -6.09 5.82
C ASN A 117 12.66 -6.36 4.41
N VAL A 118 12.53 -7.62 4.03
CA VAL A 118 12.01 -8.01 2.72
C VAL A 118 10.67 -8.71 2.92
N GLU A 119 9.62 -8.17 2.31
CA GLU A 119 8.27 -8.71 2.34
C GLU A 119 7.79 -8.95 0.90
N VAL A 120 7.10 -10.07 0.68
CA VAL A 120 6.53 -10.40 -0.63
C VAL A 120 5.08 -9.91 -0.68
N CYS A 121 4.84 -8.90 -1.53
CA CYS A 121 3.54 -8.26 -1.70
C CYS A 121 2.82 -8.76 -2.97
N GLY A 122 2.39 -10.02 -2.98
CA GLY A 122 1.75 -10.66 -4.14
C GLY A 122 0.23 -10.52 -4.23
N TYR A 123 -0.43 -10.11 -3.15
CA TYR A 123 -1.89 -10.24 -2.97
C TYR A 123 -2.57 -8.89 -2.74
N ILE A 124 -3.89 -8.82 -2.98
CA ILE A 124 -4.69 -7.57 -2.95
C ILE A 124 -4.51 -6.78 -1.64
N GLN A 125 -4.41 -7.45 -0.49
CA GLN A 125 -4.17 -6.78 0.80
C GLN A 125 -2.78 -6.13 0.91
N ALA A 126 -1.77 -6.68 0.23
CA ALA A 126 -0.42 -6.11 0.19
C ALA A 126 -0.31 -4.94 -0.80
N VAL A 127 -1.19 -4.87 -1.81
CA VAL A 127 -1.31 -3.69 -2.69
C VAL A 127 -1.68 -2.46 -1.87
N LYS A 128 -2.63 -2.57 -0.93
CA LYS A 128 -2.93 -1.49 0.01
C LYS A 128 -1.67 -1.00 0.74
N TYR A 129 -0.81 -1.92 1.16
CA TYR A 129 0.44 -1.61 1.84
C TYR A 129 1.44 -0.89 0.91
N LEU A 130 1.59 -1.31 -0.35
CA LEU A 130 2.44 -0.62 -1.32
C LEU A 130 1.97 0.82 -1.55
N TYR A 131 0.67 1.01 -1.75
CA TYR A 131 0.08 2.35 -1.88
C TYR A 131 0.26 3.16 -0.59
N GLU A 132 0.08 2.55 0.58
CA GLU A 132 0.33 3.24 1.85
C GLU A 132 1.79 3.69 2.00
N TYR A 133 2.78 2.97 1.46
CA TYR A 133 4.19 3.38 1.56
C TYR A 133 4.63 4.37 0.47
N VAL A 134 4.11 4.23 -0.76
CA VAL A 134 4.37 5.18 -1.85
C VAL A 134 3.66 6.50 -1.60
N TYR A 135 2.43 6.44 -1.07
CA TYR A 135 1.62 7.60 -0.71
C TYR A 135 1.64 7.91 0.79
N LYS A 136 2.48 7.20 1.57
CA LYS A 136 2.88 7.71 2.88
C LYS A 136 3.59 8.99 2.54
N GLY A 137 2.92 10.10 2.82
CA GLY A 137 3.53 11.41 2.67
C GLY A 137 4.92 11.36 3.30
N PRO A 138 5.90 12.08 2.73
CA PRO A 138 7.26 12.08 3.26
C PRO A 138 7.19 12.25 4.79
N ASP A 139 7.99 11.47 5.53
CA ASP A 139 8.17 11.59 6.97
C ASP A 139 8.80 12.98 7.25
N ARG A 140 7.96 14.01 7.19
CA ARG A 140 8.31 15.38 7.51
C ARG A 140 7.33 15.84 8.57
N ALA A 141 7.68 15.54 9.83
CA ALA A 141 7.15 16.28 10.95
C ALA A 141 7.79 17.68 10.94
N SER A 142 7.07 18.68 10.45
CA SER A 142 7.45 20.09 10.65
C SER A 142 7.08 20.51 12.07
N LEU A 143 7.98 20.28 13.03
CA LEU A 143 7.89 20.90 14.36
C LEU A 143 8.26 22.38 14.24
N ARG A 144 7.26 23.23 14.07
CA ARG A 144 7.45 24.68 14.17
C ARG A 144 7.37 25.06 15.65
N LEU A 145 8.51 25.23 16.32
CA LEU A 145 8.53 26.09 17.51
C LEU A 145 8.20 27.48 16.97
N LEU A 146 6.96 27.95 17.22
CA LEU A 146 6.59 29.32 16.99
C LEU A 146 7.43 30.20 17.93
N GLN A 147 8.67 30.48 17.56
CA GLN A 147 9.21 31.79 17.90
C GLN A 147 8.37 32.75 17.06
N ARG A 148 7.32 33.26 17.69
CA ARG A 148 6.75 34.55 17.29
C ARG A 148 7.95 35.49 17.22
N ASN A 149 8.44 35.78 16.02
CA ASN A 149 9.18 37.01 15.84
C ASN A 149 8.29 38.11 16.42
N VAL A 150 8.91 39.09 17.07
CA VAL A 150 8.25 40.13 17.88
C VAL A 150 7.14 40.88 17.11
N SER A 151 7.09 40.74 15.78
CA SER A 151 6.12 41.33 14.84
C SER A 151 5.05 40.38 14.24
N GLY A 152 5.04 39.07 14.56
CA GLY A 152 3.99 38.14 14.10
C GLY A 152 3.92 37.84 12.59
N GLN A 153 4.86 38.30 11.77
CA GLN A 153 4.83 38.09 10.32
C GLN A 153 5.17 36.64 9.91
N ILE A 154 4.34 36.07 9.04
CA ILE A 154 4.53 34.76 8.42
C ILE A 154 5.35 34.96 7.14
N ASN A 155 6.47 34.23 7.01
CA ASN A 155 7.25 34.21 5.78
C ASN A 155 6.63 33.21 4.78
N GLU A 156 5.76 33.74 3.91
CA GLU A 156 5.04 32.96 2.90
C GLU A 156 5.98 32.33 1.85
N ILE A 157 7.12 32.96 1.54
CA ILE A 157 8.10 32.45 0.56
C ILE A 157 8.73 31.15 1.07
N LEU A 158 9.15 31.13 2.33
CA LEU A 158 9.68 29.90 2.96
C LEU A 158 8.61 28.82 3.06
N ALA A 159 7.38 29.19 3.43
CA ALA A 159 6.26 28.24 3.49
C ALA A 159 5.96 27.61 2.11
N PHE A 160 6.03 28.41 1.05
CA PHE A 160 5.83 27.97 -0.32
C PHE A 160 6.95 27.01 -0.80
N LEU A 161 8.21 27.32 -0.48
CA LEU A 161 9.35 26.46 -0.81
C LEU A 161 9.28 25.13 -0.05
N ASP A 162 8.93 25.19 1.23
CA ASP A 162 8.79 24.02 2.08
C ASP A 162 7.67 23.08 1.62
N ALA A 163 6.53 23.62 1.17
CA ALA A 163 5.40 22.83 0.68
C ALA A 163 5.71 22.06 -0.62
N ARG A 164 6.76 22.44 -1.35
CA ARG A 164 7.16 21.84 -2.63
C ARG A 164 8.44 21.00 -2.53
N TYR A 165 8.91 20.71 -1.32
CA TYR A 165 10.09 19.88 -1.14
C TYR A 165 9.87 18.48 -1.73
N VAL A 166 10.85 18.03 -2.53
CA VAL A 166 10.93 16.69 -3.11
C VAL A 166 12.14 16.01 -2.47
N CYS A 167 11.98 14.80 -1.95
CA CYS A 167 13.09 14.11 -1.29
C CYS A 167 14.16 13.65 -2.30
N ALA A 168 15.41 13.45 -1.87
CA ALA A 168 16.50 13.11 -2.78
C ALA A 168 16.21 11.87 -3.68
N PRO A 169 15.63 10.76 -3.18
CA PRO A 169 15.26 9.62 -4.03
C PRO A 169 14.19 9.95 -5.09
N GLU A 170 13.22 10.79 -4.74
CA GLU A 170 12.15 11.24 -5.62
C GLU A 170 12.69 12.21 -6.67
N ALA A 171 13.55 13.16 -6.29
CA ALA A 171 14.22 14.07 -7.20
C ALA A 171 15.05 13.32 -8.25
N VAL A 172 15.79 12.29 -7.83
CA VAL A 172 16.54 11.39 -8.73
C VAL A 172 15.58 10.68 -9.70
N HIS A 173 14.46 10.14 -9.22
CA HIS A 173 13.44 9.53 -10.10
C HIS A 173 12.89 10.50 -11.15
N HIS A 174 12.60 11.74 -10.75
CA HIS A 174 12.13 12.78 -11.67
C HIS A 174 13.19 13.20 -12.70
N ILE A 175 14.44 13.41 -12.27
CA ILE A 175 15.56 13.81 -13.15
C ILE A 175 15.81 12.73 -14.20
N PHE A 176 15.86 11.47 -13.79
CA PHE A 176 16.10 10.35 -14.70
C PHE A 176 14.84 9.88 -15.44
N LYS A 177 13.68 10.51 -15.19
CA LYS A 177 12.39 10.18 -15.81
C LYS A 177 12.06 8.70 -15.71
N PHE A 178 12.34 8.08 -14.57
CA PHE A 178 11.96 6.69 -14.37
C PHE A 178 10.45 6.56 -14.36
N GLU A 179 9.92 5.52 -14.99
CA GLU A 179 8.49 5.23 -14.95
C GLU A 179 8.09 4.83 -13.52
N CYS A 180 7.49 5.77 -12.79
CA CYS A 180 7.11 5.55 -11.38
C CYS A 180 5.82 4.73 -11.23
N GLN A 181 4.95 4.74 -12.24
CA GLN A 181 3.69 4.00 -12.22
C GLN A 181 3.30 3.59 -13.64
N LEU A 182 2.90 2.33 -13.78
CA LEU A 182 2.19 1.80 -14.93
C LEU A 182 0.79 1.44 -14.45
N LYS A 183 -0.21 2.19 -14.91
CA LYS A 183 -1.62 1.88 -14.68
C LYS A 183 -2.13 1.19 -15.93
N SER A 184 -2.49 -0.09 -15.82
CA SER A 184 -3.16 -0.81 -16.90
C SER A 184 -4.59 -0.32 -17.09
N ASP A 185 -5.22 0.17 -16.03
CA ASP A 185 -6.65 0.47 -15.99
C ASP A 185 -6.89 1.87 -15.42
N SER A 186 -7.92 2.53 -15.93
CA SER A 186 -8.40 3.80 -15.39
C SER A 186 -9.30 3.54 -14.19
N VAL A 187 -8.94 4.08 -13.03
CA VAL A 187 -9.78 4.01 -11.83
C VAL A 187 -10.65 5.25 -11.76
N CYS A 188 -11.96 5.09 -11.98
CA CYS A 188 -12.95 6.14 -11.80
C CYS A 188 -13.62 5.99 -10.43
N ARG A 189 -13.59 7.06 -9.62
CA ARG A 189 -14.27 7.07 -8.32
C ARG A 189 -15.77 7.29 -8.53
N LEU A 190 -16.57 6.32 -8.11
CA LEU A 190 -18.03 6.49 -8.03
C LEU A 190 -18.37 7.58 -7.00
N GLN A 191 -19.27 8.48 -7.35
CA GLN A 191 -19.82 9.47 -6.44
C GLN A 191 -20.85 8.82 -5.50
N VAL A 192 -20.38 8.00 -4.57
CA VAL A 192 -21.24 7.37 -3.54
C VAL A 192 -21.33 8.28 -2.33
N HIS A 193 -22.55 8.65 -1.95
CA HIS A 193 -22.87 9.44 -0.76
C HIS A 193 -24.17 8.91 -0.12
N LEU A 194 -24.46 9.35 1.10
CA LEU A 194 -25.75 9.09 1.75
C LEU A 194 -26.88 9.88 1.05
N PRO A 195 -28.15 9.49 1.22
CA PRO A 195 -29.29 10.27 0.73
C PRO A 195 -29.18 11.73 1.21
N ASP A 196 -29.26 12.68 0.29
CA ASP A 196 -29.17 14.14 0.50
C ASP A 196 -27.79 14.69 0.94
N PHE A 197 -26.72 13.89 0.82
CA PHE A 197 -25.33 14.30 1.10
C PHE A 197 -24.47 14.48 -0.17
N GLN A 198 -25.10 14.85 -1.29
CA GLN A 198 -24.41 15.24 -2.51
C GLN A 198 -23.50 16.45 -2.23
N THR A 199 -22.27 16.41 -2.72
CA THR A 199 -21.39 17.59 -2.64
C THR A 199 -21.82 18.62 -3.69
N VAL A 200 -22.14 19.84 -3.25
CA VAL A 200 -22.44 20.98 -4.11
C VAL A 200 -21.31 21.98 -4.03
N ALA A 201 -20.67 22.28 -5.16
CA ALA A 201 -19.70 23.35 -5.25
C ALA A 201 -20.43 24.68 -5.50
N PHE A 202 -20.06 25.73 -4.78
CA PHE A 202 -20.66 27.05 -4.90
C PHE A 202 -19.58 28.14 -4.77
N LEU A 203 -19.84 29.31 -5.35
CA LEU A 203 -19.10 30.53 -5.07
C LEU A 203 -19.70 31.22 -3.84
N ALA A 204 -18.86 31.79 -2.98
CA ALA A 204 -19.35 32.47 -1.79
C ALA A 204 -20.30 33.62 -2.16
N GLY A 205 -21.52 33.60 -1.62
CA GLY A 205 -22.62 34.51 -1.97
C GLY A 205 -23.62 33.97 -3.00
N GLU A 206 -23.36 32.81 -3.62
CA GLU A 206 -24.24 32.14 -4.59
C GLU A 206 -24.76 30.78 -4.06
N GLU A 207 -24.78 30.60 -2.74
CA GLU A 207 -25.14 29.33 -2.09
C GLU A 207 -26.53 28.83 -2.52
N GLN A 208 -27.51 29.73 -2.56
CA GLN A 208 -28.89 29.41 -2.84
C GLN A 208 -29.12 29.01 -4.31
N GLU A 209 -28.42 29.68 -5.22
CA GLU A 209 -28.47 29.36 -6.66
C GLU A 209 -27.82 28.00 -6.91
N ALA A 210 -26.67 27.74 -6.30
CA ALA A 210 -25.97 26.46 -6.41
C ALA A 210 -26.81 25.29 -5.87
N LEU A 211 -27.50 25.48 -4.73
CA LEU A 211 -28.44 24.50 -4.18
C LEU A 211 -29.62 24.24 -5.12
N THR A 212 -30.18 25.29 -5.71
CA THR A 212 -31.32 25.17 -6.64
C THR A 212 -30.90 24.43 -7.92
N ALA A 213 -29.73 24.75 -8.47
CA ALA A 213 -29.17 24.04 -9.61
C ALA A 213 -28.87 22.57 -9.28
N ALA A 214 -28.30 22.29 -8.12
CA ALA A 214 -27.98 20.94 -7.67
C ALA A 214 -29.23 20.07 -7.43
N ALA A 215 -30.34 20.67 -6.98
CA ALA A 215 -31.61 19.96 -6.81
C ALA A 215 -32.19 19.42 -8.13
N HIS A 216 -31.82 20.02 -9.25
CA HIS A 216 -32.27 19.63 -10.59
C HIS A 216 -31.25 18.83 -11.39
N LYS A 217 -30.02 18.67 -10.87
CA LYS A 217 -28.94 17.99 -11.57
C LYS A 217 -28.70 16.62 -11.00
N ASP A 218 -28.61 15.62 -11.86
CA ASP A 218 -28.23 14.29 -11.42
C ASP A 218 -26.72 14.15 -11.29
N THR A 219 -26.29 13.38 -10.30
CA THR A 219 -24.93 12.82 -10.33
C THR A 219 -24.89 11.73 -11.38
N THR A 220 -23.71 11.40 -11.93
CA THR A 220 -23.58 10.29 -12.88
C THR A 220 -24.14 8.97 -12.32
N LEU A 221 -24.06 8.77 -11.01
CA LEU A 221 -24.60 7.56 -10.35
C LEU A 221 -26.13 7.57 -10.28
N THR A 222 -26.73 8.70 -9.89
CA THR A 222 -28.20 8.80 -9.82
C THR A 222 -28.83 8.81 -11.21
N ALA A 223 -28.19 9.46 -12.17
CA ALA A 223 -28.56 9.39 -13.58
C ALA A 223 -28.54 7.96 -14.10
N TRP A 224 -27.47 7.19 -13.82
CA TRP A 224 -27.40 5.79 -14.21
C TRP A 224 -28.56 4.94 -13.66
N PHE A 225 -28.91 5.12 -12.39
CA PHE A 225 -30.08 4.43 -11.81
C PHE A 225 -31.40 4.83 -12.46
N LYS A 226 -31.59 6.11 -12.77
CA LYS A 226 -32.79 6.61 -13.46
C LYS A 226 -32.88 6.06 -14.89
N LEU A 227 -31.80 6.16 -15.66
CA LEU A 227 -31.70 5.67 -17.03
C LEU A 227 -32.00 4.17 -17.11
N ASN A 228 -31.46 3.36 -16.21
CA ASN A 228 -31.74 1.92 -16.16
C ASN A 228 -33.23 1.63 -15.92
N ARG A 229 -33.84 2.36 -14.98
CA ARG A 229 -35.27 2.22 -14.65
C ARG A 229 -36.16 2.62 -15.83
N GLU A 230 -35.83 3.72 -16.49
CA GLU A 230 -36.57 4.20 -17.66
C GLU A 230 -36.45 3.25 -18.85
N TYR A 231 -35.25 2.70 -19.09
CA TYR A 231 -35.02 1.72 -20.14
C TYR A 231 -35.83 0.44 -19.89
N GLU A 232 -35.81 -0.08 -18.66
CA GLU A 232 -36.62 -1.24 -18.25
C GLU A 232 -38.12 -1.00 -18.41
N GLN A 233 -38.61 0.19 -18.05
CA GLN A 233 -40.03 0.55 -18.26
C GLN A 233 -40.40 0.58 -19.75
N LYS A 234 -39.52 1.11 -20.62
CA LYS A 234 -39.75 1.11 -22.07
C LYS A 234 -39.78 -0.31 -22.65
N GLU A 235 -38.91 -1.21 -22.16
CA GLU A 235 -38.92 -2.63 -22.52
C GLU A 235 -40.26 -3.28 -22.12
N GLN A 236 -40.71 -3.06 -20.89
CA GLN A 236 -41.97 -3.62 -20.37
C GLN A 236 -43.20 -3.09 -21.12
N ASN A 237 -43.17 -1.83 -21.54
CA ASN A 237 -44.25 -1.19 -22.29
C ASN A 237 -44.24 -1.53 -23.79
N GLY A 238 -43.31 -2.37 -24.25
CA GLY A 238 -43.22 -2.79 -25.66
C GLY A 238 -42.80 -1.67 -26.62
N VAL A 239 -42.07 -0.66 -26.12
CA VAL A 239 -41.52 0.40 -26.95
C VAL A 239 -40.43 -0.19 -27.86
N ASP A 240 -40.39 0.22 -29.13
CA ASP A 240 -39.30 -0.16 -30.03
C ASP A 240 -38.01 0.57 -29.61
N LEU A 241 -37.05 -0.19 -29.08
CA LEU A 241 -35.77 0.32 -28.57
C LEU A 241 -34.62 0.19 -29.57
N ARG A 242 -34.88 -0.20 -30.83
CA ARG A 242 -33.85 -0.30 -31.86
C ARG A 242 -33.16 1.04 -32.07
N GLY A 243 -31.83 1.06 -31.94
CA GLY A 243 -31.02 2.27 -32.08
C GLY A 243 -30.90 3.12 -30.81
N THR A 244 -31.55 2.72 -29.71
CA THR A 244 -31.30 3.33 -28.39
C THR A 244 -30.14 2.63 -27.69
N VAL A 245 -29.40 3.38 -26.86
CA VAL A 245 -28.28 2.84 -26.09
C VAL A 245 -28.82 2.28 -24.78
N ASP A 246 -28.53 1.02 -24.49
CA ASP A 246 -28.86 0.42 -23.19
C ASP A 246 -27.85 0.88 -22.13
N PRO A 247 -28.25 1.70 -21.14
CA PRO A 247 -27.35 2.21 -20.10
C PRO A 247 -26.74 1.10 -19.22
N ARG A 248 -27.33 -0.10 -19.20
CA ARG A 248 -26.83 -1.26 -18.45
C ARG A 248 -25.60 -1.91 -19.11
N THR A 249 -25.36 -1.60 -20.38
CA THR A 249 -24.20 -2.11 -21.15
C THR A 249 -22.95 -1.24 -21.04
N LEU A 250 -23.09 -0.04 -20.46
CA LEU A 250 -22.01 0.93 -20.34
C LEU A 250 -21.32 0.85 -18.98
N TYR A 251 -20.00 1.10 -18.97
CA TYR A 251 -19.29 1.38 -17.72
C TYR A 251 -19.70 2.75 -17.16
N TYR A 252 -19.60 2.92 -15.83
CA TYR A 252 -19.93 4.18 -15.16
C TYR A 252 -19.25 5.41 -15.78
N SER A 253 -17.99 5.26 -16.19
CA SER A 253 -17.21 6.33 -16.81
C SER A 253 -17.71 6.74 -18.19
N GLN A 254 -18.45 5.87 -18.88
CA GLN A 254 -18.98 6.10 -20.22
C GLN A 254 -20.34 6.77 -20.20
N ILE A 255 -21.09 6.70 -19.09
CA ILE A 255 -22.44 7.29 -18.99
C ILE A 255 -22.51 8.76 -19.44
N PRO A 256 -21.58 9.66 -19.04
CA PRO A 256 -21.58 11.05 -19.49
C PRO A 256 -21.28 11.24 -20.99
N GLU A 257 -20.74 10.23 -21.69
CA GLU A 257 -20.46 10.29 -23.13
C GLU A 257 -21.73 10.04 -23.96
N PHE A 258 -22.69 9.31 -23.40
CA PHE A 258 -23.92 8.88 -24.10
C PHE A 258 -25.18 9.58 -23.61
N PHE A 259 -25.18 10.14 -22.39
CA PHE A 259 -26.37 10.72 -21.77
C PHE A 259 -26.06 12.09 -21.15
N PHE A 260 -27.02 13.02 -21.26
CA PHE A 260 -27.00 14.33 -20.59
C PHE A 260 -27.97 14.31 -19.41
N PHE A 261 -27.52 14.80 -18.26
CA PHE A 261 -28.25 14.76 -16.99
C PHE A 261 -27.69 15.80 -16.00
#